data_AF-A0A7C7PAF9-F1
#
_entry.id   AF-A0A7C7PAF9-F1
#
_cell.length_a   1.000
_cell.length_b   1.000
_cell.length_c   1.000
_cell.angle_alpha   90.00
_cell.angle_beta   90.00
_cell.angle_gamma   90.00
#
_symmetry.space_group_name_H-M   'P 1'
#
loop_
_entity.id
_entity.type
_entity.pdbx_description
1 polymer ?
#
loop_
_entity_poly.entity_id
_entity_poly.type
_entity_poly.pdbx_seq_one_letter_code
_entity_poly.pdbx_strand_id
1 'polypeptide(L)'
;KHLTGDNYDLHSSMVTASSPVGEWNTGRIVVLGNQVEHWLNGQLTVQYEYYTDEWNELVQTSKFDPALYARFPTGSIGIQDHGHDVRYRNIKIKPYL
;
A
#
# COMPACT_ATOMS: atom_id res chain seq x y z
N LYS A 1 -12.79 -0.39 9.95
CA LYS A 1 -12.18 0.96 10.06
C LYS A 1 -10.82 0.88 9.37
N HIS A 2 -10.54 1.74 8.40
CA HIS A 2 -9.26 1.74 7.69
C HIS A 2 -8.27 2.68 8.39
N LEU A 3 -6.99 2.34 8.32
CA LEU A 3 -5.88 3.12 8.86
C LEU A 3 -4.96 3.60 7.72
N THR A 4 -4.28 4.72 7.93
CA THR A 4 -3.18 5.14 7.04
C THR A 4 -2.06 4.11 7.15
N GLY A 5 -1.60 3.59 6.01
CA GLY A 5 -0.59 2.52 5.96
C GLY A 5 -1.15 1.14 5.62
N ASP A 6 -2.48 0.98 5.61
CA ASP A 6 -3.12 -0.27 5.16
C ASP A 6 -2.72 -0.63 3.72
N ASN A 7 -2.72 -1.93 3.42
CA ASN A 7 -3.05 -2.38 2.07
C ASN A 7 -4.57 -2.40 1.97
N TYR A 8 -5.13 -1.32 1.42
CA TYR A 8 -6.55 -0.98 1.53
C TYR A 8 -7.47 -2.19 1.23
N ASP A 9 -8.38 -2.48 2.18
CA ASP A 9 -9.36 -3.58 2.13
C ASP A 9 -8.79 -5.01 2.11
N LEU A 10 -7.47 -5.17 2.20
CA LEU A 10 -6.79 -6.46 2.18
C LEU A 10 -6.06 -6.70 3.52
N HIS A 11 -5.10 -5.84 3.86
CA HIS A 11 -4.33 -5.98 5.10
C HIS A 11 -4.39 -4.70 5.91
N SER A 12 -4.86 -4.81 7.16
CA SER A 12 -4.81 -3.71 8.11
C SER A 12 -3.38 -3.51 8.61
N SER A 13 -3.00 -2.24 8.80
CA SER A 13 -1.74 -1.89 9.42
C SER A 13 -1.63 -2.49 10.83
N MET A 14 -0.46 -3.06 11.13
CA MET A 14 -0.12 -3.63 12.45
C MET A 14 0.09 -2.55 13.51
N VAL A 15 0.36 -1.31 13.09
CA VAL A 15 0.64 -0.16 13.97
C VAL A 15 -0.11 1.09 13.49
N THR A 16 -0.46 1.97 14.41
CA THR A 16 -0.94 3.32 14.06
C THR A 16 0.22 4.29 14.10
N ALA A 17 0.83 4.55 12.94
CA ALA A 17 2.04 5.37 12.81
C ALA A 17 1.80 6.77 12.21
N SER A 18 0.54 7.13 11.90
CA SER A 18 0.21 8.40 11.26
C SER A 18 0.37 9.59 12.20
N SER A 19 0.99 10.65 11.70
CA SER A 19 0.97 11.96 12.34
C SER A 19 -0.43 12.59 12.28
N PRO A 20 -0.73 13.58 13.13
CA PRO A 20 -1.97 14.36 13.07
C PRO A 20 -2.23 15.01 11.70
N VAL A 21 -3.50 15.30 11.42
CA VAL A 21 -3.90 16.02 10.19
C VAL A 21 -3.21 17.39 10.14
N GLY A 22 -2.63 17.71 8.98
CA GLY A 22 -1.86 18.94 8.75
C GLY A 22 -0.35 18.75 8.91
N GLU A 23 0.11 17.65 9.51
CA GLU A 23 1.52 17.29 9.59
C GLU A 23 1.95 16.38 8.43
N TRP A 24 3.24 16.44 8.11
CA TRP A 24 3.82 15.60 7.06
C TRP A 24 4.03 14.17 7.55
N ASN A 25 3.55 13.22 6.75
CA ASN A 25 3.90 11.81 6.88
C ASN A 25 4.93 11.43 5.81
N THR A 26 5.81 10.49 6.12
CA THR A 26 6.72 9.86 5.14
C THR A 26 6.29 8.42 4.91
N GLY A 27 5.76 8.15 3.71
CA GLY A 27 5.43 6.80 3.27
C GLY A 27 6.56 6.19 2.44
N ARG A 28 6.73 4.87 2.51
CA ARG A 28 7.59 4.11 1.60
C ARG A 28 6.92 2.77 1.28
N ILE A 29 6.89 2.42 0.01
CA ILE A 29 6.49 1.09 -0.46
C ILE A 29 7.74 0.42 -1.03
N VAL A 30 7.99 -0.82 -0.62
CA VAL A 30 9.09 -1.65 -1.15
C VAL A 30 8.45 -2.86 -1.82
N VAL A 31 8.81 -3.11 -3.08
CA VAL A 31 8.38 -4.29 -3.84
C VAL A 31 9.65 -5.00 -4.33
N LEU A 32 9.87 -6.23 -3.88
CA LEU A 32 11.01 -7.08 -4.25
C LEU A 32 10.48 -8.43 -4.70
N GLY A 33 10.44 -8.65 -6.02
CA GLY A 33 9.70 -9.78 -6.59
C GLY A 33 8.23 -9.69 -6.20
N ASN A 34 7.73 -10.72 -5.51
CA ASN A 34 6.35 -10.76 -5.02
C ASN A 34 6.19 -10.19 -3.61
N GLN A 35 7.30 -9.96 -2.87
CA GLN A 35 7.22 -9.45 -1.51
C GLN A 35 6.99 -7.94 -1.51
N VAL A 36 6.01 -7.51 -0.73
CA VAL A 36 5.62 -6.11 -0.59
C VAL A 36 5.64 -5.70 0.87
N GLU A 37 6.21 -4.52 1.13
CA GLU A 37 6.17 -3.87 2.43
C GLU A 37 5.64 -2.45 2.28
N HIS A 38 4.76 -2.04 3.19
CA HIS A 38 4.44 -0.63 3.38
C HIS A 38 5.06 -0.14 4.68
N TRP A 39 5.62 1.05 4.63
CA TRP A 39 6.23 1.75 5.75
C TRP A 39 5.60 3.12 5.90
N LEU A 40 5.32 3.53 7.14
CA LEU A 40 4.83 4.86 7.47
C LEU A 40 5.63 5.42 8.64
N ASN A 41 6.20 6.61 8.46
CA ASN A 41 7.02 7.29 9.46
C ASN A 41 8.12 6.40 10.07
N GLY A 42 8.75 5.57 9.23
CA GLY A 42 9.84 4.67 9.62
C GLY A 42 9.40 3.34 10.26
N GLN A 43 8.10 3.10 10.42
CA GLN A 43 7.57 1.86 10.98
C GLN A 43 6.97 0.97 9.87
N LEU A 44 7.27 -0.32 9.91
CA LEU A 44 6.64 -1.32 9.04
C LEU A 44 5.16 -1.44 9.42
N THR A 45 4.28 -1.22 8.45
CA THR A 45 2.82 -1.18 8.65
C THR A 45 2.15 -2.45 8.16
N VAL A 46 2.50 -2.92 6.96
CA VAL A 46 2.06 -4.22 6.42
C VAL A 46 3.22 -4.87 5.66
N GLN A 47 3.21 -6.21 5.65
CA GLN A 47 4.10 -7.03 4.84
C GLN A 47 3.28 -8.21 4.30
N TYR A 48 3.39 -8.48 3.00
CA TYR A 48 2.66 -9.57 2.34
C TYR A 48 3.39 -10.02 1.07
N GLU A 49 2.94 -11.13 0.50
CA GLU A 49 3.46 -11.67 -0.76
C GLU A 49 2.33 -11.83 -1.79
N TYR A 50 2.54 -11.33 -3.01
CA TYR A 50 1.62 -11.54 -4.13
C TYR A 50 1.57 -12.99 -4.57
N TYR A 51 0.43 -13.37 -5.16
CA TYR A 51 0.23 -14.64 -5.86
C TYR A 51 0.29 -15.91 -4.99
N THR A 52 0.38 -15.77 -3.68
CA THR A 52 0.15 -16.87 -2.75
C THR A 52 -1.33 -17.26 -2.71
N ASP A 53 -1.63 -18.45 -2.20
CA ASP A 53 -3.02 -18.88 -1.99
C ASP A 53 -3.74 -17.95 -1.01
N GLU A 54 -3.06 -17.52 0.05
CA GLU A 54 -3.58 -16.54 1.02
C GLU A 54 -3.94 -15.21 0.34
N TRP A 55 -3.06 -14.68 -0.51
CA TRP A 55 -3.35 -13.46 -1.28
C TRP A 55 -4.56 -13.65 -2.18
N ASN A 56 -4.64 -14.77 -2.90
CA ASN A 56 -5.74 -15.03 -3.82
C ASN A 56 -7.09 -15.17 -3.08
N GLU A 57 -7.12 -15.81 -1.91
CA GLU A 57 -8.31 -15.91 -1.06
C GLU A 57 -8.72 -14.54 -0.52
N LEU A 58 -7.76 -13.73 -0.10
CA LEU A 58 -8.01 -12.39 0.41
C LEU A 58 -8.59 -11.47 -0.67
N VAL A 59 -8.05 -11.50 -1.90
CA VAL A 59 -8.62 -10.73 -3.02
C VAL A 59 -10.04 -11.19 -3.34
N GLN A 60 -10.31 -12.50 -3.33
CA GLN A 60 -11.65 -13.05 -3.59
C GLN A 60 -12.71 -12.58 -2.59
N THR A 61 -12.31 -12.32 -1.35
CA THR A 61 -13.21 -11.89 -0.26
C THR A 61 -13.22 -10.36 -0.06
N SER A 62 -12.37 -9.63 -0.78
CA SER A 62 -12.30 -8.16 -0.77
C SER A 62 -13.34 -7.50 -1.69
N LYS A 63 -13.34 -6.16 -1.72
CA LYS A 63 -14.14 -5.38 -2.68
C LYS A 63 -13.65 -5.42 -4.13
N PHE A 64 -12.44 -5.93 -4.39
CA PHE A 64 -11.81 -5.86 -5.70
C PHE A 64 -12.28 -6.99 -6.62
N ASP A 65 -12.34 -6.73 -7.93
CA ASP A 65 -12.64 -7.78 -8.91
C ASP A 65 -11.43 -8.75 -9.02
N PRO A 66 -11.57 -10.03 -8.61
CA PRO A 66 -10.47 -10.98 -8.63
C PRO A 66 -9.98 -11.30 -10.05
N ALA A 67 -10.76 -11.04 -11.10
CA ALA A 67 -10.32 -11.23 -12.48
C ALA A 67 -9.34 -10.14 -12.93
N LEU A 68 -9.35 -8.96 -12.30
CA LEU A 68 -8.61 -7.78 -12.77
C LEU A 68 -7.54 -7.30 -11.80
N TYR A 69 -7.77 -7.43 -10.49
CA TYR A 69 -6.92 -6.80 -9.48
C TYR A 69 -5.57 -7.52 -9.30
N ALA A 70 -4.49 -6.73 -9.31
CA ALA A 70 -3.12 -7.18 -9.07
C ALA A 70 -2.62 -8.36 -9.92
N ARG A 71 -3.13 -8.52 -11.15
CA ARG A 71 -2.76 -9.65 -12.05
C ARG A 71 -1.49 -9.44 -12.89
N PHE A 72 -0.96 -8.21 -12.93
CA PHE A 72 0.21 -7.88 -13.75
C PHE A 72 1.43 -7.60 -12.86
N PRO A 73 2.63 -8.06 -13.25
CA PRO A 73 3.85 -7.90 -12.46
C PRO A 73 4.43 -6.48 -12.52
N THR A 74 3.93 -5.64 -13.44
CA THR A 74 4.37 -4.25 -13.61
C THR A 74 3.19 -3.35 -13.88
N GLY A 75 3.34 -2.07 -13.59
CA GLY A 75 2.29 -1.07 -13.77
C GLY A 75 2.80 0.35 -13.51
N SER A 76 1.87 1.29 -13.49
CA SER A 76 2.15 2.70 -13.18
C SER A 76 2.02 2.99 -11.68
N ILE A 77 2.78 3.96 -11.19
CA ILE A 77 2.59 4.51 -9.84
C ILE A 77 1.53 5.61 -9.93
N GLY A 78 0.48 5.47 -9.12
CA GLY A 78 -0.61 6.44 -8.99
C GLY A 78 -0.56 7.17 -7.66
N ILE A 79 -1.03 8.41 -7.66
CA ILE A 79 -1.30 9.19 -6.46
C ILE A 79 -2.75 9.63 -6.55
N GLN A 80 -3.51 9.40 -5.47
CA GLN A 80 -4.96 9.59 -5.47
C GLN A 80 -5.38 10.61 -4.43
N ASP A 81 -6.31 11.48 -4.86
CA ASP A 81 -7.17 12.27 -4.01
C ASP A 81 -8.62 11.71 -4.10
N HIS A 82 -9.37 11.82 -3.01
CA HIS A 82 -10.79 11.49 -2.91
C HIS A 82 -11.66 12.73 -2.61
N GLY A 83 -11.29 13.92 -3.13
CA GLY A 83 -12.04 15.16 -2.98
C GLY A 83 -11.66 15.99 -1.75
N HIS A 84 -10.43 15.83 -1.25
CA HIS A 84 -9.89 16.52 -0.08
C HIS A 84 -8.56 17.22 -0.41
N ASP A 85 -8.21 18.30 0.32
CA ASP A 85 -6.88 18.92 0.15
C ASP A 85 -5.80 17.94 0.61
N VAL A 86 -4.96 17.51 -0.33
CA VAL A 86 -3.82 16.63 -0.09
C VAL A 86 -2.59 17.17 -0.81
N ARG A 87 -1.44 17.11 -0.13
CA ARG A 87 -0.18 17.66 -0.63
C ARG A 87 0.89 16.58 -0.62
N TYR A 88 1.65 16.51 -1.70
CA TYR A 88 2.75 15.55 -1.87
C TYR A 88 4.06 16.28 -2.13
N ARG A 89 5.16 15.74 -1.60
CA ARG A 89 6.52 16.21 -1.87
C ARG A 89 7.52 15.07 -1.68
N ASN A 90 8.75 15.27 -2.14
CA ASN A 90 9.85 14.31 -1.98
C ASN A 90 9.56 12.91 -2.56
N ILE A 91 8.81 12.84 -3.67
CA ILE A 91 8.51 11.60 -4.38
C ILE A 91 9.77 11.13 -5.09
N LYS A 92 10.26 9.94 -4.72
CA LYS A 92 11.50 9.36 -5.23
C LYS A 92 11.26 7.90 -5.56
N ILE A 93 11.90 7.42 -6.62
CA ILE A 93 11.84 6.01 -7.03
C ILE A 93 13.27 5.49 -7.09
N LYS A 94 13.51 4.34 -6.46
CA LYS A 94 14.74 3.57 -6.61
C LYS A 94 14.39 2.26 -7.30
N PRO A 95 14.75 2.07 -8.58
CA PRO A 95 14.60 0.77 -9.24
C PRO A 95 15.47 -0.27 -8.53
N TYR A 96 14.92 -1.45 -8.30
CA TYR A 96 15.72 -2.63 -7.98
C TYR A 96 15.98 -3.36 -9.30
N LEU A 97 17.26 -3.47 -9.66
CA LEU A 97 17.77 -4.23 -10.81
C LEU A 97 18.15 -5.64 -10.35
#